data_AF-A0A5P1EY73-F1
#
_entry.id   AF-A0A5P1EY73-F1
#
_cell.length_a   1.000
_cell.length_b   1.000
_cell.length_c   1.000
_cell.angle_alpha   90.00
_cell.angle_beta   90.00
_cell.angle_gamma   90.00
#
_symmetry.space_group_name_H-M   'P 1'
#
loop_
_entity.id
_entity.type
_entity.pdbx_description
1 polymer ?
#
loop_
_entity_poly.entity_id
_entity_poly.type
_entity_poly.pdbx_seq_one_letter_code
_entity_poly.pdbx_strand_id
1 'polypeptide(L)'
;MKSFKGKRKSISDMFHLNQNFRTHAGVLKLAQSVIDILCFYFPHSLDRLQPETSLIFGEPPILLRSRCDENALMTLFGHSTDSSCSHFNGFGADQVILVRDELSKQKVPEDVRKHALVLTILECKGLEFQDVLVYNFFGDSPLQNHWRVIYDYMNSHCLLDPSTNSFQRFEIAHHNILCSELKQLYVAITRTRQRLWICENHEDYSQPMFDYWNKLGLVKFRWLDSSFAQSMFVASSSEDWRDRGIKLFNEGNYEMATICFEHAGDTFREKWSRASSLRASAEHIINSDDKNGRHLLIEAAKIYESIGKVELEASCYIELKDFQKAGLNITFYLLFSSRH
;
A
#
# COMPACT_ATOMS: atom_id res chain seq x y z
N MET A 1 -7.52 -63.58 -11.91
CA MET A 1 -7.14 -62.14 -11.90
C MET A 1 -8.36 -61.30 -11.57
N LYS A 2 -8.43 -60.71 -10.37
CA LYS A 2 -9.52 -59.80 -9.99
C LYS A 2 -9.28 -58.44 -10.66
N SER A 3 -10.22 -58.03 -11.52
CA SER A 3 -10.23 -56.70 -12.14
C SER A 3 -10.61 -55.64 -11.10
N PHE A 4 -9.66 -54.80 -10.72
CA PHE A 4 -9.94 -53.57 -9.98
C PHE A 4 -10.50 -52.54 -10.96
N LYS A 5 -11.84 -52.41 -11.02
CA LYS A 5 -12.49 -51.23 -11.60
C LYS A 5 -12.16 -50.04 -10.70
N GLY A 6 -11.25 -49.19 -11.16
CA GLY A 6 -10.94 -47.92 -10.50
C GLY A 6 -12.22 -47.10 -10.35
N LYS A 7 -12.57 -46.74 -9.11
CA LYS A 7 -13.64 -45.78 -8.82
C LYS A 7 -13.28 -44.45 -9.51
N ARG A 8 -14.11 -43.99 -10.45
CA ARG A 8 -14.06 -42.60 -10.93
C ARG A 8 -14.26 -41.70 -9.71
N LYS A 9 -13.21 -40.99 -9.30
CA LYS A 9 -13.34 -39.89 -8.33
C LYS A 9 -14.20 -38.82 -9.00
N SER A 10 -15.43 -38.66 -8.52
CA SER A 10 -16.28 -37.54 -8.89
C SER A 10 -15.71 -36.30 -8.23
N ILE A 11 -15.11 -35.41 -9.02
CA ILE A 11 -14.78 -34.06 -8.56
C ILE A 11 -16.13 -33.34 -8.42
N SER A 12 -16.34 -32.64 -7.30
CA SER A 12 -17.56 -31.85 -7.10
C SER A 12 -17.57 -30.66 -8.06
N ASP A 13 -18.74 -30.30 -8.58
CA ASP A 13 -18.86 -29.16 -9.48
C ASP A 13 -18.42 -27.87 -8.76
N MET A 14 -17.42 -27.20 -9.32
CA MET A 14 -16.92 -25.94 -8.78
C MET A 14 -17.81 -24.80 -9.24
N PHE A 15 -18.54 -24.18 -8.31
CA PHE A 15 -19.32 -22.99 -8.58
C PHE A 15 -18.52 -21.73 -8.21
N HIS A 16 -18.21 -20.90 -9.20
CA HIS A 16 -17.43 -19.68 -9.03
C HIS A 16 -18.35 -18.47 -8.81
N LEU A 17 -18.13 -17.73 -7.71
CA LEU A 17 -18.80 -16.46 -7.44
C LEU A 17 -17.96 -15.32 -8.00
N ASN A 18 -18.51 -14.54 -8.95
CA ASN A 18 -17.78 -13.46 -9.61
C ASN A 18 -18.39 -12.06 -9.35
N GLN A 19 -19.30 -11.93 -8.38
CA GLN A 19 -19.89 -10.65 -8.02
C GLN A 19 -19.11 -9.98 -6.88
N ASN A 20 -18.55 -8.81 -7.15
CA ASN A 20 -17.77 -8.03 -6.20
C ASN A 20 -18.63 -6.89 -5.62
N PHE A 21 -18.67 -6.81 -4.29
CA PHE A 21 -19.42 -5.82 -3.52
C PHE A 21 -18.52 -4.77 -2.85
N ARG A 22 -17.20 -4.87 -3.03
CA ARG A 22 -16.21 -4.02 -2.36
C ARG A 22 -15.89 -2.75 -3.14
N THR A 23 -15.80 -2.88 -4.46
CA THR A 23 -15.43 -1.80 -5.37
C THR A 23 -16.36 -1.72 -6.58
N HIS A 24 -16.22 -0.65 -7.36
CA HIS A 24 -17.05 -0.38 -8.53
C HIS A 24 -16.47 -0.98 -9.82
N ALA A 25 -17.32 -1.09 -10.85
CA ALA A 25 -16.99 -1.76 -12.11
C ALA A 25 -15.78 -1.16 -12.86
N GLY A 26 -15.47 0.13 -12.66
CA GLY A 26 -14.35 0.81 -13.32
C GLY A 26 -12.99 0.29 -12.83
N VAL A 27 -12.80 0.23 -11.51
CA VAL A 27 -11.59 -0.35 -10.89
C VAL A 27 -11.47 -1.84 -11.23
N LEU A 28 -12.57 -2.60 -11.25
CA LEU A 28 -12.53 -4.03 -11.62
C LEU A 28 -12.11 -4.26 -13.06
N LYS A 29 -12.62 -3.46 -14.01
CA LYS A 29 -12.19 -3.55 -15.41
C LYS A 29 -10.70 -3.22 -15.57
N LEU A 30 -10.21 -2.22 -14.85
CA LEU A 30 -8.77 -1.92 -14.83
C LEU A 30 -7.96 -3.09 -14.25
N ALA A 31 -8.38 -3.65 -13.12
CA ALA A 31 -7.74 -4.80 -12.50
C ALA A 31 -7.74 -6.03 -13.42
N GLN A 32 -8.87 -6.30 -14.09
CA GLN A 32 -9.00 -7.39 -15.06
C GLN A 32 -8.02 -7.22 -16.21
N SER A 33 -7.82 -6.00 -16.73
CA SER A 33 -6.86 -5.75 -17.81
C SER A 33 -5.43 -6.15 -17.46
N VAL A 34 -5.06 -6.09 -16.18
CA VAL A 34 -3.77 -6.56 -15.65
C VAL A 34 -3.73 -8.09 -15.56
N ILE A 35 -4.84 -8.71 -15.14
CA ILE A 35 -5.00 -10.18 -15.14
C ILE A 35 -4.91 -10.74 -16.56
N ASP A 36 -5.47 -10.06 -17.55
CA ASP A 36 -5.43 -10.50 -18.95
C ASP A 36 -3.98 -10.57 -19.48
N ILE A 37 -3.15 -9.57 -19.15
CA ILE A 37 -1.71 -9.59 -19.47
C ILE A 37 -1.02 -10.74 -18.72
N LEU A 38 -1.30 -10.93 -17.43
CA LEU A 38 -0.74 -12.02 -16.62
C LEU A 38 -1.10 -13.39 -17.19
N CYS A 39 -2.36 -13.62 -17.58
CA CYS A 39 -2.82 -14.88 -18.14
C CYS A 39 -2.28 -15.15 -19.55
N PHE A 40 -1.89 -14.10 -20.28
CA PHE A 40 -1.25 -14.18 -21.60
C PHE A 40 0.23 -14.58 -21.48
N TYR A 41 1.03 -13.83 -20.72
CA TYR A 41 2.47 -14.08 -20.61
C TYR A 41 2.82 -15.20 -19.61
N PHE A 42 2.00 -15.41 -18.58
CA PHE A 42 2.26 -16.34 -17.49
C PHE A 42 1.05 -17.23 -17.19
N PRO A 43 0.60 -18.06 -18.16
CA PRO A 43 -0.65 -18.82 -18.07
C PRO A 43 -0.70 -19.85 -16.94
N HIS A 44 0.45 -20.27 -16.42
CA HIS A 44 0.57 -21.22 -15.30
C HIS A 44 0.74 -20.55 -13.94
N SER A 45 0.74 -19.21 -13.89
CA SER A 45 1.00 -18.45 -12.67
C SER A 45 -0.25 -18.06 -11.88
N LEU A 46 -1.44 -18.25 -12.48
CA LEU A 46 -2.76 -17.92 -11.97
C LEU A 46 -3.80 -18.91 -12.51
N ASP A 47 -4.85 -19.13 -11.71
CA ASP A 47 -6.04 -19.85 -12.16
C ASP A 47 -6.89 -18.94 -13.06
N ARG A 48 -7.32 -19.47 -14.20
CA ARG A 48 -8.19 -18.74 -15.14
C ARG A 48 -9.63 -18.80 -14.64
N LEU A 49 -10.06 -17.73 -14.00
CA LEU A 49 -11.42 -17.54 -13.49
C LEU A 49 -12.23 -16.60 -14.40
N GLN A 50 -13.55 -16.63 -14.24
CA GLN A 50 -14.43 -15.66 -14.93
C GLN A 50 -14.18 -14.25 -14.36
N PRO A 51 -14.13 -13.21 -15.21
CA PRO A 51 -13.96 -11.84 -14.75
C PRO A 51 -14.97 -11.44 -13.69
N GLU A 52 -14.51 -10.68 -12.70
CA GLU A 52 -15.38 -10.12 -11.67
C GLU A 52 -16.27 -9.01 -12.24
N THR A 53 -17.50 -8.93 -11.72
CA THR A 53 -18.48 -7.92 -12.06
C THR A 53 -18.96 -7.21 -10.81
N SER A 54 -19.35 -5.95 -10.92
CA SER A 54 -19.91 -5.19 -9.80
C SER A 54 -21.15 -4.43 -10.25
N LEU A 55 -22.10 -4.33 -9.33
CA LEU A 55 -23.30 -3.51 -9.48
C LEU A 55 -23.06 -2.05 -9.05
N ILE A 56 -21.91 -1.78 -8.44
CA ILE A 56 -21.52 -0.44 -8.00
C ILE A 56 -20.93 0.29 -9.20
N PHE A 57 -21.46 1.48 -9.48
CA PHE A 57 -20.94 2.39 -10.48
C PHE A 57 -20.10 3.47 -9.79
N GLY A 58 -19.01 3.87 -10.43
CA GLY A 58 -18.08 4.86 -9.92
C GLY A 58 -17.31 5.51 -11.06
N GLU A 59 -16.59 6.58 -10.76
CA GLU A 59 -15.78 7.27 -11.75
C GLU A 59 -14.64 6.37 -12.26
N PRO A 60 -14.28 6.44 -13.54
CA PRO A 60 -13.14 5.68 -14.04
C PRO A 60 -11.84 6.14 -13.36
N PRO A 61 -10.89 5.23 -13.13
CA PRO A 61 -9.57 5.58 -12.59
C PRO A 61 -8.90 6.72 -13.35
N ILE A 62 -8.17 7.56 -12.63
CA ILE A 62 -7.58 8.79 -13.15
C ILE A 62 -6.06 8.66 -13.22
N LEU A 63 -5.49 8.91 -14.40
CA LEU A 63 -4.07 9.11 -14.60
C LEU A 63 -3.73 10.59 -14.41
N LEU A 64 -2.96 10.88 -13.37
CA LEU A 64 -2.54 12.24 -13.02
C LEU A 64 -1.29 12.63 -13.81
N ARG A 65 -1.34 13.79 -14.44
CA ARG A 65 -0.19 14.42 -15.11
C ARG A 65 0.26 15.65 -14.34
N SER A 66 1.54 15.68 -13.96
CA SER A 66 2.18 16.89 -13.44
C SER A 66 2.61 17.79 -14.59
N ARG A 67 2.47 19.12 -14.44
CA ARG A 67 2.87 20.10 -15.45
C ARG A 67 4.36 20.49 -15.37
N CYS A 68 5.03 20.18 -14.27
CA CYS A 68 6.41 20.57 -14.00
C CYS A 68 7.25 19.31 -13.70
N ASP A 69 8.57 19.42 -13.87
CA ASP A 69 9.56 18.45 -13.34
C ASP A 69 9.53 18.36 -11.79
N GLU A 70 8.64 19.11 -11.15
CA GLU A 70 8.36 19.04 -9.72
C GLU A 70 7.58 17.77 -9.37
N ASN A 71 8.00 17.14 -8.28
CA ASN A 71 7.36 15.96 -7.71
C ASN A 71 5.85 16.20 -7.51
N ALA A 72 5.01 15.33 -8.07
CA ALA A 72 3.55 15.46 -8.00
C ALA A 72 3.03 15.50 -6.56
N LEU A 73 3.71 14.86 -5.61
CA LEU A 73 3.37 14.97 -4.19
C LEU A 73 3.59 16.37 -3.63
N MET A 74 4.60 17.10 -4.12
CA MET A 74 4.80 18.49 -3.71
C MET A 74 3.70 19.40 -4.26
N THR A 75 3.19 19.12 -5.47
CA THR A 75 2.02 19.84 -5.99
C THR A 75 0.75 19.51 -5.20
N LEU A 76 0.60 18.26 -4.74
CA LEU A 76 -0.55 17.84 -3.92
C LEU A 76 -0.51 18.44 -2.51
N PHE A 77 0.63 18.39 -1.82
CA PHE A 77 0.73 18.68 -0.39
C PHE A 77 1.55 19.95 -0.04
N GLY A 78 2.23 20.58 -1.01
CA GLY A 78 3.22 21.63 -0.78
C GLY A 78 2.68 23.06 -0.60
N HIS A 79 1.37 23.29 -0.77
CA HIS A 79 0.77 24.63 -0.62
C HIS A 79 0.42 25.00 0.85
N SER A 80 1.07 24.38 1.84
CA SER A 80 0.77 24.54 3.27
C SER A 80 1.35 25.81 3.92
N THR A 81 1.99 26.72 3.17
CA THR A 81 2.68 27.88 3.73
C THR A 81 1.84 29.15 3.89
N ASP A 82 0.60 29.20 3.38
CA ASP A 82 -0.29 30.36 3.57
C ASP A 82 -1.06 30.26 4.90
N SER A 83 -0.37 30.77 5.91
CA SER A 83 -0.72 31.01 7.32
C SER A 83 -1.99 31.84 7.59
N SER A 84 -3.15 31.44 7.06
CA SER A 84 -4.42 32.07 7.44
C SER A 84 -5.68 31.18 7.46
N CYS A 85 -5.57 29.88 7.18
CA CYS A 85 -6.72 28.98 7.35
C CYS A 85 -6.31 27.59 7.86
N SER A 86 -6.85 27.21 9.00
CA SER A 86 -6.70 25.89 9.64
C SER A 86 -7.48 24.80 8.90
N HIS A 87 -7.40 24.76 7.57
CA HIS A 87 -7.96 23.66 6.79
C HIS A 87 -6.93 22.55 6.68
N PHE A 88 -7.38 21.34 7.00
CA PHE A 88 -6.60 20.12 6.90
C PHE A 88 -6.19 19.90 5.44
N ASN A 89 -4.93 20.17 5.10
CA ASN A 89 -4.39 19.95 3.76
C ASN A 89 -3.75 18.56 3.68
N GLY A 90 -4.58 17.52 3.75
CA GLY A 90 -4.11 16.14 3.84
C GLY A 90 -5.14 15.10 3.44
N PHE A 91 -4.67 13.87 3.26
CA PHE A 91 -5.51 12.70 3.02
C PHE A 91 -6.19 12.27 4.32
N GLY A 92 -7.48 11.93 4.23
CA GLY A 92 -8.25 11.39 5.36
C GLY A 92 -7.84 9.96 5.77
N ALA A 93 -8.44 9.45 6.84
CA ALA A 93 -8.16 8.13 7.42
C ALA A 93 -8.43 6.94 6.47
N ASP A 94 -9.29 7.15 5.47
CA ASP A 94 -9.63 6.14 4.44
C ASP A 94 -9.00 6.43 3.08
N GLN A 95 -8.03 7.35 3.04
CA GLN A 95 -7.26 7.70 1.84
C GLN A 95 -5.79 7.32 2.05
N VAL A 96 -5.18 6.70 1.03
CA VAL A 96 -3.80 6.19 1.15
C VAL A 96 -2.97 6.48 -0.09
N ILE A 97 -1.67 6.69 0.12
CA ILE A 97 -0.65 6.67 -0.92
C ILE A 97 0.03 5.31 -0.90
N LEU A 98 -0.06 4.57 -2.00
CA LEU A 98 0.62 3.30 -2.18
C LEU A 98 1.89 3.49 -3.00
N VAL A 99 3.00 3.01 -2.45
CA VAL A 99 4.31 2.99 -3.10
C VAL A 99 4.79 1.55 -3.31
N ARG A 100 5.72 1.35 -4.25
CA ARG A 100 6.14 0.01 -4.68
C ARG A 100 6.84 -0.77 -3.55
N ASP A 101 7.81 -0.15 -2.88
CA ASP A 101 8.63 -0.77 -1.83
C ASP A 101 9.09 0.24 -0.77
N GLU A 102 9.86 -0.24 0.21
CA GLU A 102 10.37 0.56 1.33
C GLU A 102 11.34 1.65 0.87
N LEU A 103 12.15 1.40 -0.17
CA LEU A 103 13.04 2.42 -0.73
C LEU A 103 12.24 3.57 -1.35
N SER A 104 11.13 3.24 -2.01
CA SER A 104 10.21 4.21 -2.58
C SER A 104 9.49 5.01 -1.49
N LYS A 105 9.10 4.35 -0.39
CA LYS A 105 8.48 4.98 0.79
C LYS A 105 9.41 6.01 1.43
N GLN A 106 10.70 5.71 1.54
CA GLN A 106 11.72 6.63 2.08
C GLN A 106 11.95 7.88 1.21
N LYS A 107 11.70 7.80 -0.11
CA LYS A 107 11.79 8.96 -1.02
C LYS A 107 10.60 9.92 -0.87
N VAL A 108 9.52 9.50 -0.21
CA VAL A 108 8.35 10.36 0.00
C VAL A 108 8.68 11.45 1.04
N PRO A 109 8.48 12.74 0.72
CA PRO A 109 8.80 13.84 1.64
C PRO A 109 8.16 13.67 3.01
N GLU A 110 8.88 14.04 4.07
CA GLU A 110 8.39 13.92 5.45
C GLU A 110 7.08 14.67 5.69
N ASP A 111 6.91 15.83 5.05
CA ASP A 111 5.68 16.61 5.16
C ASP A 111 4.48 15.85 4.61
N VAL A 112 4.65 15.09 3.53
CA VAL A 112 3.58 14.23 2.99
C VAL A 112 3.29 13.09 3.97
N ARG A 113 4.32 12.46 4.54
CA ARG A 113 4.16 11.34 5.50
C ARG A 113 3.45 11.75 6.78
N LYS A 114 3.45 13.03 7.16
CA LYS A 114 2.68 13.54 8.32
C LYS A 114 1.20 13.79 8.02
N HIS A 115 0.87 14.08 6.75
CA HIS A 115 -0.47 14.49 6.32
C HIS A 115 -1.21 13.42 5.51
N ALA A 116 -0.62 12.25 5.29
CA ALA A 116 -1.21 11.15 4.57
C ALA A 116 -0.68 9.80 5.04
N LEU A 117 -1.51 8.77 4.94
CA LEU A 117 -1.08 7.39 5.12
C LEU A 117 -0.26 6.97 3.89
N VAL A 118 1.00 6.57 4.11
CA VAL A 118 1.90 6.07 3.06
C VAL A 118 2.27 4.64 3.37
N LEU A 119 1.85 3.72 2.50
CA LEU A 119 2.07 2.28 2.67
C LEU A 119 2.75 1.69 1.44
N THR A 120 3.61 0.70 1.64
CA THR A 120 4.03 -0.16 0.54
C THR A 120 2.88 -1.06 0.09
N ILE A 121 2.94 -1.55 -1.15
CA ILE A 121 1.95 -2.54 -1.64
C ILE A 121 1.94 -3.80 -0.78
N LEU A 122 3.07 -4.18 -0.18
CA LEU A 122 3.14 -5.31 0.73
C LEU A 122 2.40 -5.02 2.05
N GLU A 123 2.63 -3.85 2.63
CA GLU A 123 2.01 -3.43 3.89
C GLU A 123 0.49 -3.26 3.77
N CYS A 124 -0.01 -2.83 2.60
CA CYS A 124 -1.45 -2.64 2.39
C CYS A 124 -2.24 -3.93 2.18
N LYS A 125 -1.58 -5.10 2.14
CA LYS A 125 -2.23 -6.37 1.82
C LYS A 125 -3.18 -6.78 2.95
N GLY A 126 -4.46 -6.86 2.63
CA GLY A 126 -5.53 -7.14 3.60
C GLY A 126 -6.28 -5.88 4.04
N LEU A 127 -5.73 -4.70 3.77
CA LEU A 127 -6.41 -3.42 3.95
C LEU A 127 -7.21 -3.03 2.71
N GLU A 128 -8.20 -2.17 2.92
CA GLU A 128 -8.95 -1.50 1.87
C GLU A 128 -9.13 -0.02 2.23
N PHE A 129 -9.21 0.81 1.19
CA PHE A 129 -9.28 2.26 1.32
C PHE A 129 -10.38 2.78 0.39
N GLN A 130 -11.03 3.87 0.79
CA GLN A 130 -12.00 4.53 -0.08
C GLN A 130 -11.29 5.07 -1.31
N ASP A 131 -10.18 5.77 -1.09
CA ASP A 131 -9.39 6.35 -2.16
C ASP A 131 -7.93 5.92 -2.08
N VAL A 132 -7.33 5.65 -3.24
CA VAL A 132 -5.96 5.17 -3.37
C VAL A 132 -5.23 6.00 -4.41
N LEU A 133 -4.08 6.54 -4.03
CA LEU A 133 -3.09 7.11 -4.94
C LEU A 133 -1.93 6.13 -5.09
N VAL A 134 -1.81 5.49 -6.26
CA VAL A 134 -0.61 4.72 -6.61
C VAL A 134 0.44 5.68 -7.12
N TYR A 135 1.56 5.80 -6.42
CA TYR A 135 2.60 6.78 -6.69
C TYR A 135 3.89 6.12 -7.16
N ASN A 136 4.37 6.58 -8.32
CA ASN A 136 5.66 6.26 -8.94
C ASN A 136 5.95 4.75 -9.05
N PHE A 137 4.89 3.94 -9.26
CA PHE A 137 4.99 2.49 -9.28
C PHE A 137 5.87 2.00 -10.45
N PHE A 138 5.67 2.56 -11.65
CA PHE A 138 6.43 2.18 -12.82
C PHE A 138 7.84 2.80 -12.80
N GLY A 139 7.96 4.05 -12.32
CA GLY A 139 9.22 4.74 -12.11
C GLY A 139 10.18 4.02 -11.17
N ASP A 140 9.66 3.49 -10.05
CA ASP A 140 10.44 2.76 -9.05
C ASP A 140 10.52 1.24 -9.33
N SER A 141 9.88 0.76 -10.40
CA SER A 141 9.94 -0.64 -10.81
C SER A 141 11.33 -1.01 -11.35
N PRO A 142 11.91 -2.16 -10.95
CA PRO A 142 13.16 -2.64 -11.52
C PRO A 142 13.05 -3.06 -12.99
N LEU A 143 11.84 -3.14 -13.56
CA LEU A 143 11.63 -3.43 -14.98
C LEU A 143 12.09 -2.29 -15.90
N GLN A 144 11.92 -1.03 -15.49
CA GLN A 144 12.28 0.14 -16.30
C GLN A 144 11.74 0.03 -17.75
N ASN A 145 12.62 0.11 -18.75
CA ASN A 145 12.27 0.02 -20.17
C ASN A 145 11.65 -1.33 -20.60
N HIS A 146 11.74 -2.38 -19.79
CA HIS A 146 11.13 -3.67 -20.10
C HIS A 146 9.58 -3.64 -20.02
N TRP A 147 8.99 -2.59 -19.44
CA TRP A 147 7.55 -2.34 -19.55
C TRP A 147 7.08 -2.17 -21.01
N ARG A 148 7.99 -1.89 -21.96
CA ARG A 148 7.67 -1.82 -23.40
C ARG A 148 7.16 -3.14 -23.98
N VAL A 149 7.34 -4.26 -23.29
CA VAL A 149 6.74 -5.55 -23.67
C VAL A 149 5.21 -5.49 -23.71
N ILE A 150 4.58 -4.54 -23.01
CA ILE A 150 3.12 -4.36 -23.09
C ILE A 150 2.68 -4.00 -24.52
N TYR A 151 3.52 -3.34 -25.31
CA TYR A 151 3.23 -3.12 -26.72
C TYR A 151 3.22 -4.41 -27.56
N ASP A 152 4.01 -5.41 -27.21
CA ASP A 152 3.96 -6.74 -27.85
C ASP A 152 2.59 -7.42 -27.58
N TYR A 153 2.08 -7.29 -26.35
CA TYR A 153 0.74 -7.74 -25.99
C TYR A 153 -0.32 -7.00 -26.79
N MET A 154 -0.25 -5.66 -26.86
CA MET A 154 -1.18 -4.83 -27.61
C MET A 154 -1.17 -5.15 -29.10
N ASN A 155 0.01 -5.38 -29.70
CA ASN A 155 0.14 -5.80 -31.09
C ASN A 155 -0.56 -7.14 -31.35
N SER A 156 -0.37 -8.10 -30.44
CA SER A 156 -1.00 -9.44 -30.54
C SER A 156 -2.52 -9.40 -30.47
N HIS A 157 -3.10 -8.33 -29.91
CA HIS A 157 -4.54 -8.11 -29.80
C HIS A 157 -5.08 -7.04 -30.76
N CYS A 158 -4.30 -6.65 -31.78
CA CYS A 158 -4.67 -5.63 -32.77
C CYS A 158 -5.06 -4.27 -32.14
N LEU A 159 -4.43 -3.91 -31.01
CA LEU A 159 -4.66 -2.65 -30.29
C LEU A 159 -3.71 -1.53 -30.74
N LEU A 160 -2.64 -1.86 -31.48
CA LEU A 160 -1.69 -0.89 -32.03
C LEU A 160 -1.98 -0.55 -33.48
N ASP A 161 -1.61 0.68 -33.86
CA ASP A 161 -1.58 1.07 -35.26
C ASP A 161 -0.42 0.37 -35.98
N PRO A 162 -0.59 0.00 -37.27
CA PRO A 162 0.42 -0.76 -38.02
C PRO A 162 1.79 -0.06 -38.16
N SER A 163 1.89 1.23 -37.85
CA SER A 163 3.10 2.04 -37.95
C SER A 163 3.99 1.99 -36.70
N THR A 164 3.55 1.34 -35.61
CA THR A 164 4.31 1.27 -34.35
C THR A 164 5.40 0.19 -34.45
N ASN A 165 6.58 0.59 -34.92
CA ASN A 165 7.62 -0.35 -35.37
C ASN A 165 8.65 -0.78 -34.29
N SER A 166 8.53 -0.37 -33.02
CA SER A 166 9.53 -0.71 -31.99
C SER A 166 8.92 -1.16 -30.65
N PHE A 167 8.65 -2.45 -30.52
CA PHE A 167 8.32 -3.09 -29.25
C PHE A 167 9.28 -4.24 -28.94
N GLN A 168 9.52 -4.47 -27.65
CA GLN A 168 10.33 -5.60 -27.20
C GLN A 168 9.44 -6.84 -27.17
N ARG A 169 9.89 -7.92 -27.82
CA ARG A 169 9.19 -9.21 -27.73
C ARG A 169 9.34 -9.78 -26.32
N PHE A 170 8.32 -10.49 -25.87
CA PHE A 170 8.41 -11.17 -24.59
C PHE A 170 9.46 -12.27 -24.62
N GLU A 171 10.40 -12.16 -23.69
CA GLU A 171 11.45 -13.14 -23.46
C GLU A 171 11.58 -13.39 -21.96
N ILE A 172 11.47 -14.65 -21.53
CA ILE A 172 11.44 -15.00 -20.10
C ILE A 172 12.70 -14.54 -19.36
N ALA A 173 13.86 -14.52 -20.03
CA ALA A 173 15.14 -14.10 -19.44
C ALA A 173 15.15 -12.61 -19.05
N HIS A 174 14.49 -11.76 -19.84
CA HIS A 174 14.44 -10.31 -19.64
C HIS A 174 13.20 -9.87 -18.84
N HIS A 175 12.14 -10.70 -18.80
CA HIS A 175 10.85 -10.36 -18.20
C HIS A 175 10.47 -11.27 -17.03
N ASN A 176 11.44 -11.93 -16.41
CA ASN A 176 11.22 -12.85 -15.28
C ASN A 176 10.51 -12.18 -14.09
N ILE A 177 10.74 -10.88 -13.86
CA ILE A 177 10.10 -10.09 -12.80
C ILE A 177 8.74 -9.46 -13.21
N LEU A 178 8.36 -9.52 -14.49
CA LEU A 178 7.09 -8.95 -14.96
C LEU A 178 5.87 -9.59 -14.28
N CYS A 179 5.94 -10.88 -14.01
CA CYS A 179 4.88 -11.59 -13.29
C CYS A 179 4.67 -11.02 -11.87
N SER A 180 5.74 -10.77 -11.11
CA SER A 180 5.62 -10.18 -9.77
C SER A 180 5.15 -8.73 -9.81
N GLU A 181 5.61 -7.94 -10.78
CA GLU A 181 5.24 -6.53 -10.90
C GLU A 181 3.76 -6.38 -11.28
N LEU A 182 3.26 -7.15 -12.25
CA LEU A 182 1.83 -7.17 -12.58
C LEU A 182 0.97 -7.65 -11.41
N LYS A 183 1.44 -8.63 -10.61
CA LYS A 183 0.75 -9.08 -9.40
C LYS A 183 0.68 -7.98 -8.34
N GLN A 184 1.77 -7.23 -8.14
CA GLN A 184 1.79 -6.09 -7.22
C GLN A 184 0.86 -4.97 -7.71
N LEU A 185 0.89 -4.64 -9.00
CA LEU A 185 -0.01 -3.65 -9.60
C LEU A 185 -1.48 -4.03 -9.41
N TYR A 186 -1.82 -5.30 -9.62
CA TYR A 186 -3.16 -5.82 -9.35
C TYR A 186 -3.55 -5.65 -7.88
N VAL A 187 -2.65 -5.95 -6.94
CA VAL A 187 -2.91 -5.74 -5.50
C VAL A 187 -3.18 -4.27 -5.22
N ALA A 188 -2.36 -3.36 -5.73
CA ALA A 188 -2.51 -1.91 -5.55
C ALA A 188 -3.86 -1.40 -6.06
N ILE A 189 -4.23 -1.75 -7.29
CA ILE A 189 -5.53 -1.35 -7.90
C ILE A 189 -6.69 -1.86 -7.05
N THR A 190 -6.65 -3.12 -6.64
CA THR A 190 -7.74 -3.78 -5.89
C THR A 190 -7.83 -3.37 -4.42
N ARG A 191 -6.95 -2.50 -3.90
CA ARG A 191 -7.13 -1.87 -2.58
C ARG A 191 -8.20 -0.78 -2.58
N THR A 192 -8.60 -0.32 -3.77
CA THR A 192 -9.47 0.85 -3.95
C THR A 192 -10.95 0.49 -3.94
N ARG A 193 -11.75 1.20 -3.14
CA ARG A 193 -13.21 1.03 -3.11
C ARG A 193 -13.95 2.06 -3.97
N GLN A 194 -13.47 3.30 -4.07
CA GLN A 194 -14.15 4.41 -4.75
C GLN A 194 -13.28 5.12 -5.79
N ARG A 195 -12.22 5.84 -5.39
CA ARG A 195 -11.40 6.64 -6.34
C ARG A 195 -9.97 6.12 -6.43
N LEU A 196 -9.56 5.76 -7.64
CA LEU A 196 -8.19 5.36 -7.95
C LEU A 196 -7.50 6.46 -8.74
N TRP A 197 -6.39 6.95 -8.19
CA TRP A 197 -5.45 7.81 -8.88
C TRP A 197 -4.14 7.08 -9.10
N ILE A 198 -3.55 7.24 -10.27
CA ILE A 198 -2.21 6.73 -10.58
C ILE A 198 -1.38 7.93 -11.03
N CYS A 199 -0.23 8.12 -10.42
CA CYS A 199 0.65 9.24 -10.68
C CYS A 199 2.10 8.76 -10.79
N GLU A 200 2.78 9.21 -11.83
CA GLU A 200 4.20 8.92 -12.08
C GLU A 200 4.95 10.24 -12.23
N ASN A 201 6.17 10.34 -11.69
CA ASN A 201 6.97 11.56 -11.88
C ASN A 201 7.54 11.64 -13.30
N HIS A 202 7.93 10.49 -13.85
CA HIS A 202 8.40 10.37 -15.22
C HIS A 202 7.57 9.32 -15.93
N GLU A 203 6.92 9.70 -17.03
CA GLU A 203 6.02 8.80 -17.75
C GLU A 203 6.77 7.76 -18.61
N ASP A 204 8.09 7.89 -18.82
CA ASP A 204 8.86 7.07 -19.77
C ASP A 204 8.65 5.55 -19.60
N TYR A 205 8.60 5.08 -18.35
CA TYR A 205 8.38 3.66 -18.05
C TYR A 205 6.90 3.27 -17.95
N SER A 206 6.01 4.22 -17.65
CA SER A 206 4.57 3.96 -17.50
C SER A 206 3.78 4.05 -18.81
N GLN A 207 4.32 4.75 -19.82
CA GLN A 207 3.71 4.95 -21.13
C GLN A 207 3.09 3.66 -21.72
N PRO A 208 3.77 2.50 -21.77
CA PRO A 208 3.19 1.29 -22.34
C PRO A 208 1.88 0.84 -21.65
N MET A 209 1.80 0.97 -20.32
CA MET A 209 0.59 0.63 -19.57
C MET A 209 -0.48 1.72 -19.70
N PHE A 210 -0.08 2.99 -19.74
CA PHE A 210 -1.02 4.11 -19.90
C PHE A 210 -1.68 4.09 -21.28
N ASP A 211 -0.92 3.85 -22.34
CA ASP A 211 -1.43 3.68 -23.70
C ASP A 211 -2.38 2.49 -23.81
N TYR A 212 -2.01 1.36 -23.18
CA TYR A 212 -2.86 0.17 -23.11
C TYR A 212 -4.21 0.49 -22.46
N TRP A 213 -4.21 1.08 -21.26
CA TRP A 213 -5.43 1.42 -20.56
C TRP A 213 -6.27 2.50 -21.27
N ASN A 214 -5.61 3.47 -21.91
CA ASN A 214 -6.28 4.49 -22.70
C ASN A 214 -6.96 3.89 -23.95
N LYS A 215 -6.27 2.99 -24.67
CA LYS A 215 -6.84 2.31 -25.84
C LYS A 215 -8.06 1.48 -25.50
N LEU A 216 -8.09 0.87 -24.30
CA LEU A 216 -9.25 0.15 -23.78
C LEU A 216 -10.34 1.07 -23.18
N GLY A 217 -10.09 2.38 -23.08
CA GLY A 217 -11.03 3.34 -22.49
C GLY A 217 -11.27 3.12 -20.98
N LEU A 218 -10.26 2.59 -20.27
CA LEU A 218 -10.38 2.24 -18.85
C LEU A 218 -10.05 3.38 -17.89
N VAL A 219 -9.38 4.41 -18.38
CA VAL A 219 -8.84 5.51 -17.56
C VAL A 219 -9.20 6.87 -18.14
N LYS A 220 -9.14 7.91 -17.31
CA LYS A 220 -9.19 9.32 -17.74
C LYS A 220 -7.92 10.05 -17.37
N PHE A 221 -7.40 10.88 -18.25
CA PHE A 221 -6.29 11.77 -17.94
C PHE A 221 -6.79 13.06 -17.27
N ARG A 222 -6.09 13.49 -16.22
CA ARG A 222 -6.32 14.78 -15.55
C ARG A 222 -4.98 15.44 -15.25
N TRP A 223 -4.90 16.74 -15.53
CA TRP A 223 -3.79 17.56 -15.05
C TRP A 223 -3.96 17.78 -13.55
N LEU A 224 -2.85 17.65 -12.83
CA LEU A 224 -2.83 18.01 -11.43
C LEU A 224 -2.65 19.52 -11.30
N ASP A 225 -3.71 20.18 -10.83
CA ASP A 225 -3.70 21.58 -10.43
C ASP A 225 -4.21 21.71 -8.99
N SER A 226 -4.00 22.88 -8.37
CA SER A 226 -4.35 23.11 -6.97
C SER A 226 -5.85 22.92 -6.69
N SER A 227 -6.72 23.21 -7.67
CA SER A 227 -8.17 23.05 -7.52
C SER A 227 -8.58 21.57 -7.50
N PHE A 228 -7.96 20.78 -8.37
CA PHE A 228 -8.18 19.34 -8.42
C PHE A 228 -7.59 18.64 -7.19
N ALA A 229 -6.38 19.04 -6.75
CA ALA A 229 -5.77 18.54 -5.53
C ALA A 229 -6.69 18.71 -4.31
N GLN A 230 -7.31 19.88 -4.15
CA GLN A 230 -8.26 20.13 -3.06
C GLN A 230 -9.48 19.20 -3.12
N SER A 231 -9.93 18.83 -4.32
CA SER A 231 -11.05 17.89 -4.50
C SER A 231 -10.69 16.43 -4.20
N MET A 232 -9.40 16.10 -4.15
CA MET A 232 -8.93 14.78 -3.77
C MET A 232 -9.09 14.57 -2.26
N PHE A 233 -8.93 15.61 -1.44
CA PHE A 233 -8.96 15.49 0.02
C PHE A 233 -10.36 15.22 0.58
N VAL A 234 -10.44 14.24 1.48
CA VAL A 234 -11.66 13.88 2.22
C VAL A 234 -11.36 14.02 3.70
N ALA A 235 -12.08 14.91 4.36
CA ALA A 235 -11.96 15.08 5.81
C ALA A 235 -12.41 13.81 6.53
N SER A 236 -11.72 13.47 7.62
CA SER A 236 -12.07 12.35 8.49
C SER A 236 -12.24 12.84 9.92
N SER A 237 -13.14 12.19 10.66
CA SER A 237 -13.34 12.48 12.07
C SER A 237 -12.22 11.88 12.93
N SER A 238 -12.11 12.33 14.18
CA SER A 238 -11.21 11.71 15.17
C SER A 238 -11.52 10.21 15.39
N GLU A 239 -12.79 9.82 15.25
CA GLU A 239 -13.20 8.41 15.37
C GLU A 239 -12.72 7.58 14.17
N ASP A 240 -12.86 8.08 12.95
CA ASP A 240 -12.37 7.41 11.74
C ASP A 240 -10.86 7.16 11.82
N TRP A 241 -10.11 8.18 12.25
CA TRP A 241 -8.66 8.07 12.48
C TRP A 241 -8.33 7.03 13.55
N ARG A 242 -9.07 7.00 14.66
CA ARG A 242 -8.86 6.01 15.73
C ARG A 242 -9.10 4.58 15.23
N ASP A 243 -10.20 4.36 14.50
CA ASP A 243 -10.55 3.04 13.96
C ASP A 243 -9.53 2.56 12.92
N ARG A 244 -9.06 3.47 12.06
CA ARG A 244 -7.97 3.17 11.12
C ARG A 244 -6.67 2.84 11.85
N GLY A 245 -6.32 3.62 12.88
CA GLY A 245 -5.14 3.38 13.72
C GLY A 245 -5.16 2.00 14.40
N ILE A 246 -6.33 1.57 14.88
CA ILE A 246 -6.50 0.23 15.48
C ILE A 246 -6.21 -0.87 14.45
N LYS A 247 -6.75 -0.74 13.23
CA LYS A 247 -6.52 -1.73 12.17
C LYS A 247 -5.03 -1.82 11.82
N LEU A 248 -4.39 -0.68 11.57
CA LEU A 248 -2.96 -0.62 11.22
C LEU A 248 -2.07 -1.16 12.35
N PHE A 249 -2.39 -0.84 13.61
CA PHE A 249 -1.65 -1.35 14.76
C PHE A 249 -1.73 -2.89 14.83
N ASN A 250 -2.91 -3.46 14.64
CA ASN A 250 -3.12 -4.91 14.68
C ASN A 250 -2.40 -5.65 13.53
N GLU A 251 -2.19 -4.97 12.40
CA GLU A 251 -1.42 -5.50 11.27
C GLU A 251 0.09 -5.29 11.42
N GLY A 252 0.54 -4.68 12.52
CA GLY A 252 1.96 -4.41 12.81
C GLY A 252 2.50 -3.14 12.15
N ASN A 253 1.66 -2.33 11.51
CA ASN A 253 2.06 -1.06 10.93
C ASN A 253 2.01 0.07 11.97
N TYR A 254 2.94 0.01 12.91
CA TYR A 254 2.98 0.89 14.07
C TYR A 254 3.27 2.36 13.72
N GLU A 255 4.07 2.61 12.67
CA GLU A 255 4.37 3.96 12.19
C GLU A 255 3.10 4.67 11.70
N MET A 256 2.35 4.04 10.78
CA MET A 256 1.10 4.61 10.28
C MET A 256 0.00 4.64 11.34
N ALA A 257 -0.01 3.68 12.27
CA ALA A 257 -0.93 3.73 13.42
C ALA A 257 -0.65 4.94 14.32
N THR A 258 0.61 5.33 14.50
CA THR A 258 0.99 6.52 15.28
C THR A 258 0.41 7.78 14.66
N ILE A 259 0.59 7.97 13.35
CA ILE A 259 0.01 9.10 12.61
C ILE A 259 -1.52 9.14 12.80
N CYS A 260 -2.20 7.99 12.69
CA CYS A 260 -3.64 7.92 12.94
C CYS A 260 -4.03 8.36 14.35
N PHE A 261 -3.31 7.92 15.39
CA PHE A 261 -3.64 8.28 16.77
C PHE A 261 -3.29 9.74 17.09
N GLU A 262 -2.27 10.32 16.45
CA GLU A 262 -1.99 11.76 16.48
C GLU A 262 -3.17 12.56 15.91
N HIS A 263 -3.64 12.22 14.71
CA HIS A 263 -4.82 12.86 14.09
C HIS A 263 -6.12 12.64 14.89
N ALA A 264 -6.24 11.51 15.57
CA ALA A 264 -7.36 11.23 16.46
C ALA A 264 -7.29 11.97 17.81
N GLY A 265 -6.13 12.54 18.17
CA GLY A 265 -5.87 13.11 19.51
C GLY A 265 -5.79 12.06 20.62
N ASP A 266 -5.55 10.78 20.30
CA ASP A 266 -5.45 9.68 21.26
C ASP A 266 -4.00 9.51 21.73
N THR A 267 -3.60 10.36 22.69
CA THR A 267 -2.22 10.42 23.21
C THR A 267 -1.73 9.12 23.83
N PHE A 268 -2.64 8.29 24.36
CA PHE A 268 -2.28 7.00 24.93
C PHE A 268 -1.89 6.01 23.83
N ARG A 269 -2.74 5.86 22.81
CA ARG A 269 -2.48 4.93 21.71
C ARG A 269 -1.36 5.40 20.80
N GLU A 270 -1.21 6.70 20.61
CA GLU A 270 -0.09 7.34 19.92
C GLU A 270 1.26 6.96 20.55
N LYS A 271 1.39 7.13 21.86
CA LYS A 271 2.59 6.68 22.59
C LYS A 271 2.79 5.18 22.52
N TRP A 272 1.71 4.39 22.62
CA TRP A 272 1.80 2.94 22.53
C TRP A 272 2.31 2.51 21.14
N SER A 273 1.71 3.00 20.06
CA SER A 273 2.16 2.68 18.69
C SER A 273 3.58 3.16 18.43
N ARG A 274 3.95 4.34 18.92
CA ARG A 274 5.33 4.84 18.80
C ARG A 274 6.34 3.92 19.48
N ALA A 275 6.06 3.50 20.72
CA ALA A 275 6.93 2.56 21.44
C ALA A 275 7.01 1.19 20.75
N SER A 276 5.90 0.70 20.18
CA SER A 276 5.86 -0.55 19.41
C SER A 276 6.67 -0.44 18.11
N SER A 277 6.59 0.70 17.42
CA SER A 277 7.40 0.99 16.24
C SER A 277 8.89 0.98 16.56
N LEU A 278 9.31 1.70 17.62
CA LEU A 278 10.71 1.74 18.05
C LEU A 278 11.25 0.36 18.39
N ARG A 279 10.47 -0.46 19.12
CA ARG A 279 10.85 -1.84 19.45
C ARG A 279 11.01 -2.70 18.19
N ALA A 280 10.06 -2.64 17.25
CA ALA A 280 10.14 -3.38 15.99
C ALA A 280 11.37 -2.97 15.15
N SER A 281 11.65 -1.66 15.06
CA SER A 281 12.88 -1.17 14.40
C SER A 281 14.15 -1.66 15.09
N ALA A 282 14.15 -1.74 16.42
CA ALA A 282 15.27 -2.26 17.19
C ALA A 282 15.58 -3.73 16.85
N GLU A 283 14.55 -4.58 16.75
CA GLU A 283 14.69 -6.00 16.40
C GLU A 283 15.38 -6.19 15.03
N HIS A 284 15.06 -5.34 14.06
CA HIS A 284 15.70 -5.37 12.74
C HIS A 284 17.16 -4.89 12.76
N ILE A 285 17.48 -3.88 13.58
CA ILE A 285 18.77 -3.20 13.57
C ILE A 285 19.80 -3.86 14.50
N ILE A 286 19.37 -4.56 15.56
CA ILE A 286 20.28 -5.05 16.61
C ILE A 286 21.39 -5.98 16.09
N ASN A 287 21.14 -6.66 14.96
CA ASN A 287 22.12 -7.53 14.31
C ASN A 287 23.17 -6.76 13.50
N SER A 288 22.82 -5.57 12.98
CA SER A 288 23.71 -4.73 12.16
C SER A 288 24.37 -3.60 12.96
N ASP A 289 23.67 -3.04 13.95
CA ASP A 289 24.11 -1.92 14.77
C ASP A 289 23.51 -2.04 16.20
N ASP A 290 24.23 -2.80 17.03
CA ASP A 290 23.85 -3.07 18.43
C ASP A 290 23.69 -1.80 19.27
N LYS A 291 24.44 -0.72 19.00
CA LYS A 291 24.34 0.52 19.77
C LYS A 291 23.02 1.24 19.48
N ASN A 292 22.69 1.42 18.19
CA ASN A 292 21.46 2.08 17.80
C ASN A 292 20.23 1.23 18.16
N GLY A 293 20.28 -0.09 17.97
CA GLY A 293 19.23 -1.00 18.41
C GLY A 293 18.94 -0.90 19.91
N ARG A 294 19.98 -0.87 20.75
CA ARG A 294 19.81 -0.67 22.19
C ARG A 294 19.22 0.69 22.54
N HIS A 295 19.62 1.76 21.86
CA HIS A 295 19.06 3.09 22.09
C HIS A 295 17.55 3.11 21.83
N LEU A 296 17.09 2.51 20.72
CA LEU A 296 15.67 2.40 20.37
C LEU A 296 14.88 1.61 21.42
N LEU A 297 15.42 0.50 21.94
CA LEU A 297 14.78 -0.27 23.01
C LEU A 297 14.67 0.52 24.32
N ILE A 298 15.69 1.31 24.67
CA ILE A 298 15.64 2.19 25.86
C ILE A 298 14.57 3.28 25.68
N GLU A 299 14.48 3.88 24.50
CA GLU A 299 13.45 4.88 24.20
C GLU A 299 12.04 4.27 24.25
N ALA A 300 11.85 3.09 23.67
CA ALA A 300 10.59 2.35 23.74
C ALA A 300 10.19 2.05 25.19
N ALA A 301 11.13 1.57 26.03
CA ALA A 301 10.89 1.28 27.44
C ALA A 301 10.41 2.52 28.22
N LYS A 302 11.07 3.67 28.03
CA LYS A 302 10.67 4.94 28.65
C LYS A 302 9.26 5.37 28.24
N ILE A 303 8.88 5.18 26.98
CA ILE A 303 7.53 5.50 26.52
C ILE A 303 6.52 4.54 27.17
N TYR A 304 6.80 3.23 27.21
CA TYR A 304 5.93 2.25 27.87
C TYR A 304 5.73 2.55 29.36
N GLU A 305 6.79 2.94 30.07
CA GLU A 305 6.72 3.40 31.46
C GLU A 305 5.76 4.58 31.60
N SER A 306 5.88 5.59 30.72
CA SER A 306 5.05 6.80 30.76
C SER A 306 3.55 6.55 30.53
N ILE A 307 3.19 5.42 29.92
CA ILE A 307 1.79 4.99 29.70
C ILE A 307 1.38 3.81 30.59
N GLY A 308 2.21 3.41 31.57
CA GLY A 308 1.91 2.34 32.53
C GLY A 308 1.88 0.92 31.93
N LYS A 309 2.52 0.69 30.78
CA LYS A 309 2.61 -0.62 30.12
C LYS A 309 3.80 -1.43 30.65
N VAL A 310 3.74 -1.80 31.92
CA VAL A 310 4.88 -2.41 32.66
C VAL A 310 5.39 -3.72 32.04
N GLU A 311 4.50 -4.56 31.51
CA GLU A 311 4.91 -5.82 30.88
C GLU A 311 5.73 -5.59 29.60
N LEU A 312 5.33 -4.60 28.79
CA LEU A 312 6.03 -4.25 27.55
C LEU A 312 7.35 -3.53 27.84
N GLU A 313 7.36 -2.66 28.85
CA GLU A 313 8.59 -2.05 29.37
C GLU A 313 9.59 -3.12 29.83
N ALA A 314 9.16 -4.07 30.65
CA ALA A 314 10.01 -5.17 31.11
C ALA A 314 10.52 -6.02 29.95
N SER A 315 9.68 -6.26 28.93
CA SER A 315 10.10 -6.97 27.72
C SER A 315 11.25 -6.26 27.00
N CYS A 316 11.21 -4.93 26.87
CA CYS A 316 12.31 -4.17 26.28
C CYS A 316 13.62 -4.35 27.09
N TYR A 317 13.57 -4.35 28.42
CA TYR A 317 14.75 -4.57 29.25
C TYR A 317 15.26 -6.02 29.21
N ILE A 318 14.37 -7.00 29.05
CA ILE A 318 14.75 -8.41 28.81
C ILE A 318 15.52 -8.53 27.49
N GLU A 319 15.05 -7.88 26.42
CA GLU A 319 15.74 -7.84 25.12
C GLU A 319 17.11 -7.16 25.21
N LEU A 320 17.23 -6.13 26.06
CA LEU A 320 18.50 -5.48 26.39
C LEU A 320 19.43 -6.33 27.29
N LYS A 321 18.95 -7.47 27.82
CA LYS A 321 19.62 -8.31 28.83
C LYS A 321 19.85 -7.60 30.18
N ASP A 322 19.08 -6.54 30.48
CA ASP A 322 19.05 -5.86 31.78
C ASP A 322 17.97 -6.46 32.69
N PHE A 323 18.23 -7.66 33.20
CA PHE A 323 17.27 -8.41 34.02
C PHE A 323 16.97 -7.75 35.37
N GLN A 324 17.89 -6.90 35.88
CA GLN A 324 17.67 -6.19 37.14
C GLN A 324 16.55 -5.16 36.98
N LYS A 325 16.59 -4.34 35.92
CA LYS A 325 15.51 -3.38 35.64
C LYS A 325 14.21 -4.07 35.28
N ALA A 326 14.26 -5.13 34.46
CA ALA A 326 13.07 -5.90 34.12
C ALA A 326 12.37 -6.48 35.37
N GLY A 327 13.15 -7.04 36.31
CA GLY A 327 12.63 -7.65 37.54
C GLY A 327 12.08 -6.63 38.54
N LEU A 328 12.74 -5.47 38.70
CA LEU A 328 12.26 -4.39 39.56
C LEU A 328 10.88 -3.88 39.13
N ASN A 329 10.69 -3.69 37.82
CA ASN A 329 9.45 -3.17 37.26
C ASN A 329 8.25 -4.10 37.47
N ILE A 330 8.42 -5.40 37.20
CA ILE A 330 7.37 -6.41 37.41
C ILE A 330 7.03 -6.55 38.90
N THR A 331 8.05 -6.59 39.76
CA THR A 331 7.85 -6.78 41.20
C THR A 331 7.12 -5.59 41.82
N PHE A 332 7.47 -4.36 41.41
CA PHE A 332 6.77 -3.15 41.84
C PHE A 332 5.29 -3.19 41.39
N TYR A 333 5.03 -3.49 40.12
CA TYR A 333 3.66 -3.57 39.62
C TYR A 333 2.79 -4.62 40.35
N LEU A 334 3.32 -5.81 40.61
CA LEU A 334 2.59 -6.86 41.35
C LEU A 334 2.30 -6.45 42.80
N LEU A 335 3.24 -5.79 43.47
CA LEU A 335 3.08 -5.34 44.86
C LEU A 335 2.03 -4.23 45.02
N PHE A 336 1.91 -3.34 44.02
CA PHE A 336 1.00 -2.19 44.06
C PHE A 336 -0.35 -2.43 43.37
N SER A 337 -0.45 -3.35 42.42
CA SER A 337 -1.73 -3.73 41.78
C SER A 337 -2.57 -4.67 42.63
N SER A 338 -1.96 -5.37 43.59
CA SER A 338 -2.65 -6.28 44.53
C SER A 338 -3.30 -5.57 45.73
N ARG A 339 -3.30 -4.23 45.75
CA ARG A 339 -3.81 -3.40 46.86
C ARG A 339 -5.14 -2.69 46.58
N HIS A 340 -5.87 -3.06 45.54
CA HIS A 340 -7.20 -2.52 45.24
C HIS A 340 -8.28 -3.60 45.22
#